data_AF-A0A3M1HPB9-F1
#
_entry.id   AF-A0A3M1HPB9-F1
#
_cell.length_a   1.000
_cell.length_b   1.000
_cell.length_c   1.000
_cell.angle_alpha   90.00
_cell.angle_beta   90.00
_cell.angle_gamma   90.00
#
_symmetry.space_group_name_H-M   'P 1'
#
loop_
_entity.id
_entity.type
_entity.pdbx_description
1 polymer ?
#
loop_
_entity_poly.entity_id
_entity_poly.type
_entity_poly.pdbx_seq_one_letter_code
_entity_poly.pdbx_strand_id
1 'polypeptide(L)'
;MRKSLLLALSLLLAAWPVGCVLSPGGGELARAEQRWRAQQVSDYRIEVLEVLSVWHAQYHLITVRDGEVADSEARCLPAPAEGGKCKVYDFDARDFTVPGLFAKAREALSAPTRRYVKVEYDTEWGFPRVISFRNPEVVDGDWLWRVTMFEAGQ
;
A
#
# COMPACT_ATOMS: atom_id res chain seq x y z
N MET A 1 34.28 -1.36 -53.10
CA MET A 1 35.51 -1.75 -52.38
C MET A 1 35.44 -1.19 -50.96
N ARG A 2 35.61 -2.06 -49.94
CA ARG A 2 36.19 -1.77 -48.58
C ARG A 2 35.41 -0.78 -47.68
N LYS A 3 35.15 -1.01 -46.39
CA LYS A 3 35.66 -1.96 -45.39
C LYS A 3 34.65 -2.07 -44.24
N SER A 4 34.39 -3.30 -43.83
CA SER A 4 33.75 -3.67 -42.57
C SER A 4 34.53 -3.12 -41.37
N LEU A 5 33.83 -2.60 -40.35
CA LEU A 5 34.39 -2.39 -39.02
C LEU A 5 33.48 -3.10 -38.01
N LEU A 6 33.81 -4.37 -37.75
CA LEU A 6 33.33 -5.15 -36.61
C LEU A 6 34.06 -4.62 -35.36
N LEU A 7 33.33 -4.02 -34.42
CA LEU A 7 33.82 -3.82 -33.06
C LEU A 7 33.11 -4.81 -32.14
N ALA A 8 33.85 -5.85 -31.80
CA ALA A 8 33.51 -6.78 -30.73
C ALA A 8 33.67 -6.07 -29.38
N LEU A 9 32.57 -5.90 -28.66
CA LEU A 9 32.58 -5.42 -27.28
C LEU A 9 32.20 -6.59 -26.35
N SER A 10 33.20 -7.39 -26.03
CA SER A 10 33.14 -8.41 -25.00
C SER A 10 33.60 -7.79 -23.68
N LEU A 11 32.69 -7.55 -22.73
CA LEU A 11 33.03 -7.16 -21.36
C LEU A 11 32.08 -7.82 -20.35
N LEU A 12 32.52 -8.99 -19.91
CA LEU A 12 32.42 -9.57 -18.55
C LEU A 12 31.39 -8.92 -17.61
N LEU A 13 30.16 -9.43 -17.64
CA LEU A 13 29.23 -9.27 -16.53
C LEU A 13 29.68 -10.18 -15.38
N ALA A 14 30.40 -9.60 -14.43
CA ALA A 14 30.67 -10.23 -13.14
C ALA A 14 29.35 -10.48 -12.42
N ALA A 15 28.91 -11.74 -12.41
CA ALA A 15 27.78 -12.19 -11.61
C ALA A 15 28.13 -12.05 -10.13
N TRP A 16 27.66 -10.98 -9.49
CA TRP A 16 27.62 -10.91 -8.03
C TRP A 16 26.37 -11.68 -7.57
N PRO A 17 26.50 -12.82 -6.87
CA PRO A 17 25.38 -13.33 -6.09
C PRO A 17 25.29 -12.42 -4.87
N VAL A 18 24.60 -11.29 -5.02
CA VAL A 18 24.14 -10.54 -3.86
C VAL A 18 23.15 -11.48 -3.19
N GLY A 19 23.62 -12.17 -2.15
CA GLY A 19 22.81 -12.96 -1.26
C GLY A 19 21.75 -12.04 -0.68
N CYS A 20 20.59 -11.99 -1.34
CA CYS A 20 19.44 -11.26 -0.89
C CYS A 20 18.92 -12.01 0.34
N VAL A 21 19.40 -11.61 1.52
CA VAL A 21 18.83 -12.04 2.79
C VAL A 21 17.44 -11.43 2.84
N LEU A 22 16.48 -12.15 2.25
CA LEU A 22 15.07 -11.80 2.27
C LEU A 22 14.61 -11.83 3.72
N SER A 23 14.47 -10.64 4.31
CA SER A 23 13.80 -10.52 5.60
C SER A 23 12.37 -11.06 5.45
N PRO A 24 11.91 -11.97 6.32
CA PRO A 24 10.67 -12.74 6.11
C PRO A 24 9.42 -11.88 5.91
N GLY A 25 9.37 -10.65 6.45
CA GLY A 25 8.27 -9.70 6.20
C GLY A 25 8.38 -8.89 4.90
N GLY A 26 9.60 -8.63 4.41
CA GLY A 26 9.81 -7.81 3.20
C GLY A 26 9.58 -8.59 1.90
N GLY A 27 9.81 -9.90 1.92
CA GLY A 27 9.67 -10.73 0.73
C GLY A 27 8.24 -10.85 0.20
N GLU A 28 7.25 -10.88 1.10
CA GLU A 28 5.84 -10.96 0.67
C GLU A 28 5.33 -9.63 0.11
N LEU A 29 5.62 -8.52 0.78
CA LEU A 29 5.27 -7.17 0.32
C LEU A 29 5.85 -6.89 -1.08
N ALA A 30 7.13 -7.21 -1.30
CA ALA A 30 7.77 -7.04 -2.59
C ALA A 30 7.12 -7.89 -3.69
N ARG A 31 6.76 -9.15 -3.41
CA ARG A 31 6.05 -10.02 -4.35
C ARG A 31 4.65 -9.49 -4.68
N ALA A 32 3.94 -9.00 -3.66
CA ALA A 32 2.62 -8.39 -3.82
C ALA A 32 2.70 -7.13 -4.70
N GLU A 33 3.66 -6.25 -4.43
CA GLU A 33 3.90 -5.04 -5.21
C GLU A 33 4.27 -5.35 -6.67
N GLN A 34 5.07 -6.38 -6.89
CA GLN A 34 5.38 -6.86 -8.24
C GLN A 34 4.14 -7.38 -8.97
N ARG A 35 3.27 -8.16 -8.30
CA ARG A 35 2.01 -8.64 -8.90
C ARG A 35 1.11 -7.49 -9.32
N TRP A 36 0.93 -6.50 -8.44
CA TRP A 36 0.16 -5.30 -8.74
C TRP A 36 0.70 -4.56 -9.97
N ARG A 37 2.00 -4.27 -10.00
CA ARG A 37 2.63 -3.57 -11.14
C ARG A 37 2.49 -4.34 -12.45
N ALA A 38 2.55 -5.67 -12.40
CA ALA A 38 2.40 -6.52 -13.59
C ALA A 38 0.98 -6.47 -14.19
N GLN A 39 -0.03 -6.04 -13.44
CA GLN A 39 -1.40 -5.91 -13.92
C GLN A 39 -1.61 -4.64 -14.77
N GLN A 40 -0.70 -3.67 -14.67
CA GLN A 40 -0.77 -2.40 -15.42
C GLN A 40 -2.09 -1.63 -15.23
N VAL A 41 -2.73 -1.77 -14.06
CA VAL A 41 -3.95 -1.02 -13.72
C VAL A 41 -3.59 0.43 -13.40
N SER A 42 -4.00 1.36 -14.26
CA SER A 42 -3.85 2.82 -14.08
C SER A 42 -5.14 3.50 -13.63
N ASP A 43 -6.28 2.86 -13.84
CA ASP A 43 -7.60 3.43 -13.62
C ASP A 43 -8.35 2.53 -12.64
N TYR A 44 -8.82 3.09 -11.53
CA TYR A 44 -9.57 2.34 -10.54
C TYR A 44 -10.27 3.25 -9.54
N ARG A 45 -11.25 2.69 -8.83
CA ARG A 45 -11.90 3.28 -7.67
C ARG A 45 -11.66 2.40 -6.45
N ILE A 46 -11.30 3.01 -5.32
CA ILE A 46 -10.98 2.30 -4.09
C ILE A 46 -11.64 2.98 -2.89
N GLU A 47 -12.27 2.21 -2.02
CA GLU A 47 -12.74 2.68 -0.71
C GLU A 47 -11.87 2.05 0.38
N VAL A 48 -11.29 2.87 1.25
CA VAL A 48 -10.46 2.44 2.39
C VAL A 48 -11.08 2.92 3.69
N LEU A 49 -11.39 2.01 4.60
CA LEU A 49 -11.72 2.31 5.99
C LEU A 49 -10.44 2.47 6.80
N GLU A 50 -10.25 3.65 7.38
CA GLU A 50 -9.27 3.94 8.41
C GLU A 50 -9.94 3.94 9.78
N VAL A 51 -9.32 3.26 10.75
CA VAL A 51 -9.71 3.26 12.16
C VAL A 51 -8.50 3.61 13.01
N LEU A 52 -8.62 4.64 13.84
CA LEU A 52 -7.63 5.12 14.79
C LEU A 52 -8.16 4.85 16.22
N SER A 53 -7.99 3.61 16.68
CA SER A 53 -8.55 3.08 17.94
C SER A 53 -10.05 3.40 18.08
N VAL A 54 -10.50 3.71 19.30
CA VAL A 54 -11.87 4.11 19.66
C VAL A 54 -12.15 5.59 19.38
N TRP A 55 -11.16 6.32 18.84
CA TRP A 55 -11.21 7.78 18.73
C TRP A 55 -11.79 8.26 17.41
N HIS A 56 -11.53 7.53 16.32
CA HIS A 56 -11.95 7.97 15.00
C HIS A 56 -12.02 6.82 14.00
N ALA A 57 -13.00 6.88 13.11
CA ALA A 57 -13.06 6.02 11.94
C ALA A 57 -13.60 6.82 10.74
N GLN A 58 -13.00 6.61 9.57
CA GLN A 58 -13.44 7.27 8.35
C GLN A 58 -13.18 6.40 7.12
N TYR A 59 -14.09 6.51 6.16
CA TYR A 59 -13.92 5.96 4.82
C TYR A 59 -13.33 7.02 3.91
N HIS A 60 -12.39 6.58 3.08
CA HIS A 60 -11.76 7.35 2.03
C HIS A 60 -12.08 6.69 0.70
N LEU A 61 -12.82 7.38 -0.15
CA LEU A 61 -13.15 6.93 -1.49
C LEU A 61 -12.29 7.69 -2.49
N ILE A 62 -11.36 6.99 -3.15
CA ILE A 62 -10.42 7.57 -4.09
C ILE A 62 -10.73 7.04 -5.50
N THR A 63 -10.78 7.95 -6.47
CA THR A 63 -10.82 7.62 -7.89
C THR A 63 -9.49 7.98 -8.52
N VAL A 64 -8.85 7.00 -9.14
CA VAL A 64 -7.57 7.14 -9.85
C VAL A 64 -7.83 7.00 -11.35
N ARG A 65 -7.25 7.89 -12.16
CA ARG A 65 -7.28 7.84 -13.62
C ARG A 65 -5.90 8.12 -14.17
N ASP A 66 -5.47 7.35 -15.17
CA ASP A 66 -4.12 7.46 -15.74
C ASP A 66 -2.99 7.41 -14.67
N GLY A 67 -3.22 6.70 -13.57
CA GLY A 67 -2.29 6.57 -12.45
C GLY A 67 -2.29 7.73 -11.44
N GLU A 68 -3.10 8.77 -11.66
CA GLU A 68 -3.18 9.96 -10.81
C GLU A 68 -4.53 10.05 -10.09
N VAL A 69 -4.56 10.69 -8.91
CA VAL A 69 -5.81 10.93 -8.19
C VAL A 69 -6.67 11.93 -8.97
N ALA A 70 -7.81 11.47 -9.47
CA ALA A 70 -8.76 12.27 -10.23
C ALA A 70 -9.86 12.87 -9.34
N ASP A 71 -10.27 12.14 -8.30
CA ASP A 71 -11.29 12.56 -7.34
C ASP A 71 -11.09 11.88 -5.98
N SER A 72 -11.56 12.52 -4.91
CA SER A 72 -11.48 11.98 -3.56
C SER A 72 -12.62 12.49 -2.68
N GLU A 73 -13.26 11.57 -1.97
CA GLU A 73 -14.29 11.86 -0.98
C GLU A 73 -13.96 11.16 0.34
N ALA A 74 -14.38 11.74 1.45
CA ALA A 74 -14.30 11.07 2.74
C ALA A 74 -15.58 11.23 3.54
N ARG A 75 -15.92 10.18 4.29
CA ARG A 75 -17.05 10.17 5.22
C ARG A 75 -16.62 9.53 6.52
N CYS A 76 -16.92 10.19 7.62
CA CYS A 76 -16.55 9.67 8.93
C CYS A 76 -17.67 8.78 9.50
N LEU A 77 -17.29 7.88 10.39
CA LEU A 77 -18.18 7.06 11.21
C LEU A 77 -18.09 7.55 12.66
N PRO A 78 -19.21 7.89 13.32
CA PRO A 78 -19.17 8.33 14.71
C PRO A 78 -18.53 7.26 15.59
N ALA A 79 -17.39 7.57 16.19
CA ALA A 79 -16.75 6.72 17.16
C ALA A 79 -17.37 6.96 18.56
N PRO A 80 -17.32 5.97 19.49
CA PRO A 80 -17.91 6.13 20.83
C PRO A 80 -17.40 7.38 21.57
N ALA A 81 -16.13 7.72 21.40
CA ALA A 81 -15.50 8.87 22.04
C ALA A 81 -15.96 10.23 21.48
N GLU A 82 -16.55 10.28 20.28
CA GLU A 82 -16.95 11.52 19.62
C GLU A 82 -18.37 12.00 20.03
N GLY A 83 -19.08 11.24 20.88
CA GLY A 83 -20.38 11.66 21.41
C GLY A 83 -21.44 11.87 20.33
N GLY A 84 -21.38 11.10 19.23
CA GLY A 84 -22.28 11.20 18.09
C GLY A 84 -21.99 12.35 17.12
N LYS A 85 -20.98 13.17 17.41
CA LYS A 85 -20.40 14.09 16.42
C LYS A 85 -19.36 13.33 15.62
N CYS A 86 -19.17 13.72 14.37
CA CYS A 86 -18.22 13.07 13.51
C CYS A 86 -17.72 14.11 12.52
N LYS A 87 -16.42 14.35 12.54
CA LYS A 87 -15.78 15.32 11.64
C LYS A 87 -14.78 14.56 10.78
N VAL A 88 -14.91 14.69 9.47
CA VAL A 88 -13.88 14.23 8.54
C VAL A 88 -12.59 14.98 8.84
N TYR A 89 -11.51 14.24 9.07
CA TYR A 89 -10.18 14.83 9.25
C TYR A 89 -9.55 15.09 7.89
N ASP A 90 -8.74 16.15 7.81
CA ASP A 90 -7.98 16.44 6.59
C ASP A 90 -7.06 15.26 6.27
N PHE A 91 -6.94 14.91 4.99
CA PHE A 91 -6.17 13.75 4.54
C PHE A 91 -5.52 14.01 3.17
N ASP A 92 -4.45 13.26 2.86
CA ASP A 92 -3.89 13.19 1.52
C ASP A 92 -4.48 11.97 0.79
N ALA A 93 -5.25 12.22 -0.26
CA ALA A 93 -5.88 11.17 -1.06
C ALA A 93 -4.87 10.13 -1.60
N ARG A 94 -3.61 10.53 -1.83
CA ARG A 94 -2.57 9.65 -2.36
C ARG A 94 -2.23 8.52 -1.40
N ASP A 95 -2.38 8.74 -0.09
CA ASP A 95 -2.11 7.72 0.93
C ASP A 95 -3.09 6.54 0.83
N PHE A 96 -4.30 6.78 0.32
CA PHE A 96 -5.37 5.78 0.21
C PHE A 96 -5.48 5.14 -1.19
N THR A 97 -4.54 5.46 -2.08
CA THR A 97 -4.36 4.75 -3.37
C THR A 97 -3.64 3.41 -3.16
N VAL A 98 -3.67 2.51 -4.14
CA VAL A 98 -2.91 1.25 -4.03
C VAL A 98 -1.40 1.48 -3.80
N PRO A 99 -0.70 2.39 -4.52
CA PRO A 99 0.67 2.79 -4.17
C PRO A 99 0.81 3.31 -2.73
N GLY A 100 -0.13 4.13 -2.26
CA GLY A 100 -0.19 4.62 -0.88
C GLY A 100 -0.27 3.49 0.15
N LEU A 101 -1.11 2.49 -0.10
CA LEU A 101 -1.23 1.30 0.76
C LEU A 101 0.08 0.49 0.82
N PHE A 102 0.79 0.33 -0.31
CA PHE A 102 2.12 -0.28 -0.30
C PHE A 102 3.13 0.53 0.51
N ALA A 103 3.11 1.87 0.39
CA ALA A 103 3.97 2.75 1.17
C ALA A 103 3.67 2.63 2.68
N LYS A 104 2.38 2.64 3.07
CA LYS A 104 1.94 2.46 4.45
C LYS A 104 2.38 1.12 5.04
N ALA A 105 2.19 0.04 4.29
CA ALA A 105 2.63 -1.30 4.71
C ALA A 105 4.15 -1.35 4.90
N ARG A 106 4.92 -0.75 3.98
CA ARG A 106 6.39 -0.68 4.07
C ARG A 106 6.85 0.10 5.29
N GLU A 107 6.25 1.26 5.56
CA GLU A 107 6.52 2.06 6.75
C GLU A 107 6.28 1.23 8.02
N ALA A 108 5.09 0.64 8.14
CA ALA A 108 4.70 -0.14 9.32
C ALA A 108 5.63 -1.35 9.55
N LEU A 109 5.98 -2.08 8.49
CA LEU A 109 6.88 -3.24 8.57
C LEU A 109 8.34 -2.86 8.82
N SER A 110 8.73 -1.61 8.57
CA SER A 110 10.07 -1.09 8.83
C SER A 110 10.26 -0.58 10.26
N ALA A 111 9.17 -0.31 10.97
CA ALA A 111 9.20 0.19 12.35
C ALA A 111 9.75 -0.86 13.34
N PRO A 112 10.35 -0.44 14.48
CA PRO A 112 10.75 -1.34 15.56
C PRO A 112 9.59 -2.20 16.10
N THR A 113 8.37 -1.70 15.96
CA THR A 113 7.13 -2.33 16.43
C THR A 113 6.49 -3.27 15.39
N ARG A 114 7.17 -3.56 14.27
CA ARG A 114 6.66 -4.42 13.17
C ARG A 114 6.09 -5.78 13.58
N ARG A 115 6.50 -6.33 14.73
CA ARG A 115 5.95 -7.59 15.26
C ARG A 115 4.45 -7.53 15.59
N TYR A 116 3.92 -6.32 15.75
CA TYR A 116 2.51 -6.03 16.01
C TYR A 116 1.75 -5.66 14.73
N VAL A 117 2.43 -5.64 13.57
CA VAL A 117 1.84 -5.29 12.28
C VAL A 117 1.40 -6.55 11.56
N LYS A 118 0.17 -6.53 11.05
CA LYS A 118 -0.35 -7.56 10.13
C LYS A 118 -0.72 -6.91 8.81
N VAL A 119 -0.27 -7.52 7.71
CA VAL A 119 -0.65 -7.15 6.35
C VAL A 119 -1.33 -8.35 5.69
N GLU A 120 -2.51 -8.15 5.13
CA GLU A 120 -3.20 -9.13 4.29
C GLU A 120 -3.34 -8.56 2.89
N TYR A 121 -3.11 -9.38 1.88
CA TYR A 121 -3.14 -8.97 0.49
C TYR A 121 -4.41 -9.45 -0.20
N ASP A 122 -4.91 -8.68 -1.15
CA ASP A 122 -5.94 -9.12 -2.05
C ASP A 122 -5.42 -10.27 -2.94
N THR A 123 -6.23 -11.30 -3.13
CA THR A 123 -5.82 -12.51 -3.86
C THR A 123 -5.85 -12.35 -5.37
N GLU A 124 -6.70 -11.45 -5.88
CA GLU A 124 -6.89 -11.20 -7.31
C GLU A 124 -5.91 -10.14 -7.80
N TRP A 125 -5.87 -9.00 -7.11
CA TRP A 125 -5.11 -7.83 -7.54
C TRP A 125 -3.73 -7.70 -6.88
N GLY A 126 -3.54 -8.36 -5.73
CA GLY A 126 -2.25 -8.40 -5.04
C GLY A 126 -1.91 -7.16 -4.20
N PHE A 127 -2.79 -6.16 -4.09
CA PHE A 127 -2.56 -4.99 -3.23
C PHE A 127 -2.77 -5.30 -1.74
N PRO A 128 -2.23 -4.49 -0.80
CA PRO A 128 -2.53 -4.62 0.63
C PRO A 128 -4.01 -4.33 0.89
N ARG A 129 -4.79 -5.35 1.24
CA ARG A 129 -6.22 -5.23 1.54
C ARG A 129 -6.46 -4.85 3.00
N VAL A 130 -5.61 -5.33 3.91
CA VAL A 130 -5.65 -5.00 5.34
C VAL A 130 -4.25 -4.66 5.79
N ILE A 131 -4.08 -3.54 6.48
CA ILE A 131 -2.88 -3.17 7.22
C ILE A 131 -3.34 -2.82 8.63
N SER A 132 -2.86 -3.53 9.63
CA SER A 132 -3.27 -3.29 11.02
C SER A 132 -2.09 -3.35 11.96
N PHE A 133 -2.20 -2.57 13.04
CA PHE A 133 -1.28 -2.58 14.15
C PHE A 133 -2.06 -2.87 15.42
N ARG A 134 -1.60 -3.86 16.19
CA ARG A 134 -2.17 -4.19 17.50
C ARG A 134 -1.10 -4.47 18.52
N ASN A 135 -0.91 -3.56 19.47
CA ASN A 135 0.01 -3.76 20.58
C ASN A 135 -0.78 -3.89 21.90
N PRO A 136 -0.86 -5.10 22.49
CA PRO A 136 -1.64 -5.31 23.72
C PRO A 136 -1.10 -4.53 24.93
N GLU A 137 0.11 -3.98 24.85
CA GLU A 137 0.73 -3.18 25.91
C GLU A 137 0.35 -1.68 25.82
N VAL A 138 -0.37 -1.24 24.77
CA VAL A 138 -0.75 0.16 24.56
C VAL A 138 -2.26 0.26 24.37
N VAL A 139 -2.95 0.87 25.32
CA VAL A 139 -4.43 0.90 25.42
C VAL A 139 -5.12 1.58 24.22
N ASP A 140 -4.42 2.47 23.51
CA ASP A 140 -4.99 3.28 22.42
C ASP A 140 -4.07 3.39 21.18
N GLY A 141 -3.09 2.50 21.06
CA GLY A 141 -2.12 2.52 19.98
C GLY A 141 -2.59 1.83 18.69
N ASP A 142 -3.74 1.15 18.74
CA ASP A 142 -4.23 0.30 17.66
C ASP A 142 -4.77 1.11 16.48
N TRP A 143 -4.45 0.66 15.27
CA TRP A 143 -4.99 1.24 14.04
C TRP A 143 -5.20 0.18 12.96
N LEU A 144 -6.11 0.47 12.04
CA LEU A 144 -6.50 -0.41 10.94
C LEU A 144 -6.77 0.41 9.69
N TRP A 145 -6.15 0.03 8.57
CA TRP A 145 -6.52 0.44 7.23
C TRP A 145 -7.04 -0.79 6.49
N ARG A 146 -8.25 -0.71 5.93
CA ARG A 146 -8.91 -1.84 5.24
C ARG A 146 -9.58 -1.37 3.96
N VAL A 147 -9.21 -1.98 2.84
CA VAL A 147 -9.93 -1.81 1.58
C VAL A 147 -11.31 -2.48 1.71
N THR A 148 -12.37 -1.69 1.59
CA THR A 148 -13.77 -2.14 1.64
C THR A 148 -14.39 -2.27 0.26
N MET A 149 -13.84 -1.58 -0.74
CA MET A 149 -14.24 -1.68 -2.14
C MET A 149 -13.03 -1.45 -3.04
N PHE A 150 -12.93 -2.20 -4.13
CA PHE A 150 -11.97 -1.96 -5.20
C PHE A 150 -12.60 -2.31 -6.54
N GLU A 151 -12.54 -1.39 -7.50
CA GLU A 151 -13.09 -1.53 -8.84
C GLU A 151 -12.03 -1.08 -9.84
N ALA A 152 -11.45 -2.00 -10.61
CA ALA A 152 -10.56 -1.63 -11.71
C ALA A 152 -11.35 -1.00 -12.86
N GLY A 153 -10.86 0.12 -13.39
CA GLY A 153 -11.33 0.69 -14.65
C GLY A 153 -10.89 -0.17 -15.83
N GLN A 154 -11.70 -0.21 -16.88
CA GLN A 154 -11.34 -0.82 -18.17
C GLN A 154 -10.58 0.16 -19.05
#